data_AF-A0A5B9E906-F1
#
_entry.id   AF-A0A5B9E906-F1
#
_cell.length_a   1.000
_cell.length_b   1.000
_cell.length_c   1.000
_cell.angle_alpha   90.00
_cell.angle_beta   90.00
_cell.angle_gamma   90.00
#
_symmetry.space_group_name_H-M   'P 1'
#
loop_
_entity.id
_entity.type
_entity.pdbx_description
1 polymer ?
#
loop_
_entity_poly.entity_id
_entity_poly.type
_entity_poly.pdbx_seq_one_letter_code
_entity_poly.pdbx_strand_id
1 'polypeptide(L)'
;MKQAISLLWKDLRHLWPELSVYILLLTVMTVVTPQTWLGREQAGSSLGMFADLLVFLLAVCWLVLITRVVHGDRLAGDEQFWVTRPYTWRSLLGAKLLFVLLCLITPFVLMQWAMLHAAGLNLLAAKAGMGLTLWMFALIVWLPFVVIAAVTESLAMAFTFLAGTLIVWVGVLMWILSASAMRTSPPYVFELFSAIFGSALLAILIYQYSRRRTPHARLASATTLALFLLLVLGYDKGQFGAPVRALIRHYYPVATAGPLHLTFLPGPLSHDERRESPQLPHGYIEVKLPVHIEGVPANHRLHGASILVDLRTDHGSYESPWQSATLDDQTISFLMRENVFDRFASESTTVHLEIAVEELQPARSGTMVAADRFPGPANGVCELIRGRVYCRYAYWMNTPTRIEARTHTGSCDQEGPRTLSTVSLHMAPDGTKPDPVASQALLFQGQVCQGDSLTFMEYASGRNLRLLLDIPQIKLAEYRTH
;
A
#
# COMPACT_ATOMS: atom_id res chain seq x y z
N MET A 1 -5.72 14.61 -36.58
CA MET A 1 -6.80 14.69 -35.57
C MET A 1 -8.16 14.21 -36.08
N LYS A 2 -8.68 14.69 -37.22
CA LYS A 2 -9.98 14.23 -37.77
C LYS A 2 -10.11 12.70 -37.92
N GLN A 3 -9.03 12.03 -38.37
CA GLN A 3 -9.00 10.56 -38.49
C GLN A 3 -9.17 9.84 -37.15
N ALA A 4 -8.44 10.26 -36.11
CA ALA A 4 -8.53 9.65 -34.77
C ALA A 4 -9.93 9.80 -34.16
N ILE A 5 -10.56 10.96 -34.33
CA ILE A 5 -11.94 11.21 -33.86
C ILE A 5 -12.95 10.32 -34.60
N SER A 6 -12.80 10.15 -35.91
CA SER A 6 -13.67 9.24 -36.68
C SER A 6 -13.52 7.78 -36.25
N LEU A 7 -12.29 7.34 -35.94
CA LEU A 7 -12.04 6.00 -35.39
C LEU A 7 -12.67 5.84 -34.01
N LEU A 8 -12.54 6.84 -33.14
CA LEU A 8 -13.17 6.84 -31.82
C LEU A 8 -14.70 6.70 -31.93
N TRP A 9 -15.34 7.46 -32.81
CA TRP A 9 -16.80 7.38 -33.01
C TRP A 9 -17.26 6.03 -33.54
N LYS A 10 -16.47 5.40 -34.42
CA LYS A 10 -16.70 4.02 -34.88
C LYS A 10 -16.66 3.07 -33.68
N ASP A 11 -15.61 3.13 -32.87
CA ASP A 11 -15.42 2.24 -31.72
C ASP A 11 -16.54 2.42 -30.68
N LEU A 12 -16.91 3.68 -30.39
CA LEU A 12 -18.00 4.01 -29.46
C LEU A 12 -19.34 3.45 -29.92
N ARG A 13 -19.65 3.57 -31.22
CA ARG A 13 -20.90 3.02 -31.78
C ARG A 13 -20.91 1.49 -31.76
N HIS A 14 -19.75 0.85 -31.92
CA HIS A 14 -19.69 -0.62 -31.90
C HIS A 14 -19.79 -1.19 -30.48
N LEU A 15 -19.22 -0.50 -29.48
CA LEU A 15 -19.06 -0.99 -28.11
C LEU A 15 -20.03 -0.33 -27.11
N TRP A 16 -21.08 0.34 -27.60
CA TRP A 16 -22.06 0.98 -26.72
C TRP A 16 -22.76 0.01 -25.75
N PRO A 17 -23.07 -1.26 -26.09
CA PRO A 17 -23.70 -2.18 -25.13
C PRO A 17 -22.75 -2.54 -23.99
N GLU A 18 -21.50 -2.90 -24.32
CA GLU A 18 -20.47 -3.21 -23.31
C GLU A 18 -20.17 -1.99 -22.44
N LEU A 19 -20.12 -0.79 -23.04
CA LEU A 19 -19.95 0.46 -22.30
C LEU A 19 -21.12 0.71 -21.35
N SER A 20 -22.35 0.42 -21.77
CA SER A 20 -23.56 0.59 -20.93
C SER A 20 -23.52 -0.33 -19.72
N VAL A 21 -23.09 -1.59 -19.89
CA VAL A 21 -22.88 -2.53 -18.76
C VAL A 21 -21.81 -2.02 -17.81
N TYR A 22 -20.71 -1.47 -18.33
CA TYR A 22 -19.66 -0.87 -17.51
C TYR A 22 -20.15 0.34 -16.71
N ILE A 23 -20.89 1.26 -17.33
CA ILE A 23 -21.49 2.40 -16.62
C ILE A 23 -22.48 1.90 -15.56
N LEU A 24 -23.32 0.92 -15.88
CA LEU A 24 -24.23 0.31 -14.92
C LEU A 24 -23.46 -0.27 -13.72
N LEU A 25 -22.39 -1.02 -13.97
CA LEU A 25 -21.54 -1.57 -12.92
C LEU A 25 -20.96 -0.49 -12.00
N LEU A 26 -20.44 0.60 -12.59
CA LEU A 26 -19.95 1.75 -11.82
C LEU A 26 -21.06 2.40 -10.97
N THR A 27 -22.27 2.55 -11.52
CA THR A 27 -23.42 3.10 -10.77
C THR A 27 -23.90 2.17 -9.66
N VAL A 28 -23.81 0.85 -9.83
CA VAL A 28 -24.12 -0.09 -8.75
C VAL A 28 -23.08 0.03 -7.64
N MET A 29 -21.79 0.15 -7.99
CA MET A 29 -20.73 0.37 -7.02
C MET A 29 -20.93 1.65 -6.20
N THR A 30 -21.30 2.78 -6.82
CA THR A 30 -21.54 4.04 -6.07
C THR A 30 -22.64 3.92 -5.03
N VAL A 31 -23.57 2.97 -5.18
CA VAL A 31 -24.68 2.74 -4.24
C VAL A 31 -24.32 1.68 -3.19
N VAL A 32 -23.65 0.60 -3.60
CA VAL A 32 -23.37 -0.57 -2.75
C VAL A 32 -22.17 -0.33 -1.83
N THR A 33 -21.06 0.17 -2.36
CA THR A 33 -19.81 0.33 -1.59
C THR A 33 -19.95 1.25 -0.37
N PRO A 34 -20.69 2.37 -0.41
CA PRO A 34 -20.91 3.20 0.78
C PRO A 34 -21.63 2.49 1.94
N GLN A 35 -22.35 1.40 1.66
CA GLN A 35 -23.04 0.61 2.67
C GLN A 35 -22.11 -0.37 3.39
N THR A 36 -20.96 -0.70 2.79
CA THR A 36 -19.95 -1.58 3.39
C THR A 36 -18.92 -0.82 4.24
N TRP A 37 -18.95 0.51 4.23
CA TRP A 37 -18.05 1.33 5.07
C TRP A 37 -18.29 1.11 6.55
N LEU A 38 -17.21 1.17 7.34
CA LEU A 38 -17.29 1.04 8.79
C LEU A 38 -18.25 2.09 9.39
N GLY A 39 -18.97 1.67 10.43
CA GLY A 39 -19.96 2.48 11.14
C GLY A 39 -21.39 2.37 10.59
N ARG A 40 -21.61 1.80 9.40
CA ARG A 40 -22.98 1.54 8.90
C ARG A 40 -23.56 0.25 9.48
N GLU A 41 -24.82 0.32 9.91
CA GLU A 41 -25.53 -0.82 10.56
C GLU A 41 -25.73 -2.04 9.63
N GLN A 42 -25.56 -1.88 8.32
CA GLN A 42 -25.86 -2.87 7.29
C GLN A 42 -24.64 -3.58 6.69
N ALA A 43 -23.44 -3.38 7.25
CA ALA A 43 -22.23 -4.07 6.82
C ALA A 43 -22.23 -5.56 7.25
N GLY A 44 -23.14 -6.34 6.67
CA GLY A 44 -23.13 -7.79 6.75
C GLY A 44 -22.06 -8.39 5.83
N SER A 45 -21.59 -9.60 6.16
CA SER A 45 -20.56 -10.30 5.37
C SER A 45 -20.96 -10.53 3.91
N SER A 46 -22.26 -10.74 3.64
CA SER A 46 -22.78 -10.94 2.29
C SER A 46 -22.66 -9.69 1.40
N LEU A 47 -22.91 -8.50 1.96
CA LEU A 47 -22.79 -7.25 1.23
C LEU A 47 -21.34 -6.91 0.90
N GLY A 48 -20.42 -7.19 1.85
CA GLY A 48 -18.97 -7.10 1.61
C GLY A 48 -18.51 -8.00 0.47
N MET A 49 -18.89 -9.29 0.49
CA MET A 49 -18.59 -10.22 -0.61
C MET A 49 -19.16 -9.75 -1.95
N PHE A 50 -20.36 -9.16 -1.96
CA PHE A 50 -20.94 -8.61 -3.17
C PHE A 50 -20.15 -7.40 -3.68
N ALA A 51 -19.71 -6.50 -2.81
CA ALA A 51 -18.84 -5.38 -3.19
C ALA A 51 -17.49 -5.86 -3.78
N ASP A 52 -16.88 -6.87 -3.18
CA ASP A 52 -15.65 -7.48 -3.70
C ASP A 52 -15.85 -8.13 -5.08
N LEU A 53 -17.00 -8.79 -5.28
CA LEU A 53 -17.38 -9.34 -6.58
C LEU A 53 -17.53 -8.23 -7.64
N LEU A 54 -18.12 -7.09 -7.29
CA LEU A 54 -18.24 -5.94 -8.21
C LEU A 54 -16.87 -5.40 -8.62
N VAL A 55 -15.91 -5.32 -7.68
CA VAL A 55 -14.51 -4.92 -7.97
C VAL A 55 -13.86 -5.90 -8.95
N PHE A 56 -14.06 -7.20 -8.75
CA PHE A 56 -13.56 -8.21 -9.69
C PHE A 56 -14.18 -8.09 -11.08
N LEU A 57 -15.52 -7.96 -11.15
CA LEU A 57 -16.25 -7.76 -12.41
C LEU A 57 -15.78 -6.49 -13.13
N LEU A 58 -15.42 -5.44 -12.39
CA LEU A 58 -14.91 -4.19 -12.95
C LEU A 58 -13.59 -4.42 -13.72
N ALA A 59 -12.67 -5.17 -13.13
CA ALA A 59 -11.41 -5.53 -13.79
C ALA A 59 -11.66 -6.38 -15.06
N VAL A 60 -12.60 -7.32 -15.01
CA VAL A 60 -13.01 -8.12 -16.19
C VAL A 60 -13.62 -7.23 -17.28
N CYS A 61 -14.51 -6.31 -16.91
CA CYS A 61 -15.10 -5.34 -17.84
C CYS A 61 -14.02 -4.49 -18.52
N TRP A 62 -13.03 -3.99 -17.77
CA TRP A 62 -11.91 -3.25 -18.34
C TRP A 62 -11.12 -4.09 -19.34
N LEU A 63 -10.79 -5.33 -19.00
CA LEU A 63 -10.08 -6.23 -19.91
C LEU A 63 -10.87 -6.44 -21.21
N VAL A 64 -12.16 -6.75 -21.11
CA VAL A 64 -13.03 -7.00 -22.27
C VAL A 64 -13.12 -5.75 -23.14
N LEU A 65 -13.42 -4.58 -22.56
CA LEU A 65 -13.53 -3.33 -23.30
C LEU A 65 -12.22 -2.97 -24.00
N ILE A 66 -11.09 -3.00 -23.29
CA ILE A 66 -9.77 -2.69 -23.86
C ILE A 66 -9.43 -3.68 -24.98
N THR A 67 -9.65 -4.97 -24.75
CA THR A 67 -9.35 -6.02 -25.73
C THR A 67 -10.21 -5.88 -26.97
N ARG A 68 -11.52 -5.63 -26.81
CA ARG A 68 -12.45 -5.43 -27.94
C ARG A 68 -12.12 -4.17 -28.74
N VAL A 69 -11.74 -3.08 -28.08
CA VAL A 69 -11.29 -1.84 -28.73
C VAL A 69 -10.04 -2.07 -29.56
N VAL A 70 -9.04 -2.75 -29.01
CA VAL A 70 -7.77 -3.02 -29.70
C VAL A 70 -7.96 -4.05 -30.81
N HIS A 71 -8.70 -5.14 -30.57
CA HIS A 71 -9.02 -6.16 -31.57
C HIS A 71 -9.99 -5.67 -32.65
N GLY A 72 -10.75 -4.62 -32.41
CA GLY A 72 -11.54 -3.95 -33.45
C GLY A 72 -10.67 -3.44 -34.61
N ASP A 73 -9.37 -3.23 -34.35
CA ASP A 73 -8.34 -3.01 -35.34
C ASP A 73 -7.10 -3.93 -35.07
N ARG A 74 -7.32 -5.27 -35.13
CA ARG A 74 -6.36 -6.36 -34.78
C ARG A 74 -4.90 -6.20 -35.21
N LEU A 75 -4.02 -5.71 -34.36
CA LEU A 75 -2.58 -5.62 -34.67
C LEU A 75 -1.86 -6.97 -34.86
N ALA A 76 -2.44 -8.06 -34.34
CA ALA A 76 -1.88 -9.40 -34.41
C ALA A 76 -2.74 -10.31 -35.30
N GLY A 77 -2.08 -11.24 -35.99
CA GLY A 77 -2.69 -12.18 -36.93
C GLY A 77 -2.46 -11.80 -38.40
N ASP A 78 -2.99 -12.62 -39.30
CA ASP A 78 -2.73 -12.54 -40.75
C ASP A 78 -3.67 -11.56 -41.47
N GLU A 79 -4.80 -11.22 -40.86
CA GLU A 79 -5.80 -10.29 -41.42
C GLU A 79 -5.52 -8.84 -41.02
N GLN A 80 -4.52 -8.23 -41.66
CA GLN A 80 -4.18 -6.82 -41.42
C GLN A 80 -5.08 -5.87 -42.23
N PHE A 81 -6.33 -5.70 -41.81
CA PHE A 81 -7.35 -4.92 -42.51
C PHE A 81 -6.95 -3.44 -42.79
N TRP A 82 -6.03 -2.86 -42.02
CA TRP A 82 -5.50 -1.50 -42.23
C TRP A 82 -4.33 -1.41 -43.22
N VAL A 83 -3.83 -2.51 -43.78
CA VAL A 83 -2.81 -2.44 -44.85
C VAL A 83 -3.41 -1.84 -46.13
N THR A 84 -4.71 -2.01 -46.34
CA THR A 84 -5.42 -1.49 -47.51
C THR A 84 -5.93 -0.05 -47.33
N ARG A 85 -5.79 0.55 -46.14
CA ARG A 85 -6.21 1.93 -45.87
C ARG A 85 -5.03 2.78 -45.34
N PRO A 86 -4.88 4.04 -45.77
CA PRO A 86 -3.76 4.90 -45.39
C PRO A 86 -3.92 5.47 -43.97
N TYR A 87 -3.97 4.60 -42.96
CA TYR A 87 -3.98 5.02 -41.55
C TYR A 87 -2.56 5.12 -41.00
N THR A 88 -2.22 6.27 -40.43
CA THR A 88 -0.98 6.41 -39.67
C THR A 88 -1.10 5.69 -38.33
N TRP A 89 -0.06 4.97 -37.92
CA TRP A 89 -0.03 4.25 -36.64
C TRP A 89 -0.28 5.18 -35.44
N ARG A 90 0.16 6.45 -35.54
CA ARG A 90 -0.07 7.49 -34.52
C ARG A 90 -1.55 7.82 -34.37
N SER A 91 -2.29 7.89 -35.48
CA SER A 91 -3.73 8.14 -35.44
C SER A 91 -4.50 6.96 -34.88
N LEU A 92 -4.05 5.73 -35.14
CA LEU A 92 -4.65 4.52 -34.59
C LEU A 92 -4.42 4.46 -33.07
N LEU A 93 -3.16 4.51 -32.63
CA LEU A 93 -2.82 4.50 -31.20
C LEU A 93 -3.50 5.65 -30.44
N GLY A 94 -3.48 6.85 -31.02
CA GLY A 94 -4.15 8.01 -30.44
C GLY A 94 -5.66 7.82 -30.27
N ALA A 95 -6.34 7.19 -31.23
CA ALA A 95 -7.76 6.88 -31.11
C ALA A 95 -8.04 5.88 -29.98
N LYS A 96 -7.23 4.83 -29.84
CA LYS A 96 -7.38 3.81 -28.77
C LYS A 96 -7.10 4.40 -27.39
N LEU A 97 -6.05 5.21 -27.26
CA LEU A 97 -5.76 5.93 -26.01
C LEU A 97 -6.88 6.91 -25.65
N LEU A 98 -7.41 7.65 -26.63
CA LEU A 98 -8.52 8.57 -26.41
C LEU A 98 -9.79 7.83 -25.99
N PHE A 99 -10.06 6.64 -26.55
CA PHE A 99 -11.17 5.80 -26.09
C PHE A 99 -10.99 5.41 -24.63
N VAL A 100 -9.81 4.91 -24.22
CA VAL A 100 -9.55 4.54 -22.83
C VAL A 100 -9.72 5.75 -21.91
N LEU A 101 -9.13 6.90 -22.24
CA LEU A 101 -9.24 8.14 -21.46
C LEU A 101 -10.71 8.58 -21.26
N LEU A 102 -11.49 8.65 -22.35
CA LEU A 102 -12.85 9.19 -22.32
C LEU A 102 -13.90 8.18 -21.84
N CYS A 103 -13.83 6.93 -22.31
CA CYS A 103 -14.88 5.94 -22.08
C CYS A 103 -14.61 5.04 -20.87
N LEU A 104 -13.35 4.94 -20.43
CA LEU A 104 -12.98 4.08 -19.31
C LEU A 104 -12.57 4.91 -18.08
N ILE A 105 -11.60 5.81 -18.23
CA ILE A 105 -11.06 6.58 -17.09
C ILE A 105 -12.04 7.65 -16.62
N THR A 106 -12.63 8.42 -17.53
CA THR A 106 -13.54 9.51 -17.15
C THR A 106 -14.73 9.04 -16.30
N PRO A 107 -15.51 8.02 -16.70
CA PRO A 107 -16.61 7.54 -15.84
C PRO A 107 -16.12 6.89 -14.55
N PHE A 108 -14.93 6.27 -14.54
CA PHE A 108 -14.32 5.78 -13.31
C PHE A 108 -14.01 6.91 -12.33
N VAL A 109 -13.47 8.03 -12.82
CA VAL A 109 -13.24 9.24 -12.02
C VAL A 109 -14.55 9.82 -11.49
N LEU A 110 -15.60 9.87 -12.32
CA LEU A 110 -16.92 10.33 -11.89
C LEU A 110 -17.51 9.44 -10.79
N MET A 111 -17.33 8.12 -10.90
CA MET A 111 -17.72 7.16 -9.86
C MET A 111 -16.96 7.44 -8.55
N GLN A 112 -15.65 7.66 -8.60
CA GLN A 112 -14.86 8.00 -7.42
C GLN A 112 -15.29 9.33 -6.79
N TRP A 113 -15.55 10.36 -7.59
CA TRP A 113 -16.07 11.64 -7.10
C TRP A 113 -17.43 11.49 -6.42
N ALA A 114 -18.32 10.67 -6.98
CA ALA A 114 -19.62 10.40 -6.36
C ALA A 114 -19.46 9.70 -5.00
N MET A 115 -18.53 8.76 -4.87
CA MET A 115 -18.22 8.10 -3.60
C MET A 115 -17.62 9.07 -2.56
N LEU A 116 -16.66 9.90 -2.96
CA LEU A 116 -16.08 10.93 -2.08
C LEU A 116 -17.15 11.92 -1.60
N HIS A 117 -18.04 12.34 -2.50
CA HIS A 117 -19.19 13.19 -2.16
C HIS A 117 -20.15 12.49 -1.19
N ALA A 118 -20.44 11.19 -1.40
CA ALA A 118 -21.29 10.40 -0.49
C ALA A 118 -20.67 10.26 0.92
N ALA A 119 -19.35 10.20 1.03
CA ALA A 119 -18.63 10.28 2.32
C ALA A 119 -18.63 11.68 2.94
N GLY A 120 -19.03 12.71 2.18
CA GLY A 120 -18.94 14.14 2.51
C GLY A 120 -17.52 14.68 2.58
N LEU A 121 -16.61 14.06 1.84
CA LEU A 121 -15.23 14.50 1.71
C LEU A 121 -15.13 15.59 0.63
N ASN A 122 -14.18 16.50 0.78
CA ASN A 122 -13.97 17.56 -0.20
C ASN A 122 -13.25 17.00 -1.45
N LEU A 123 -13.91 17.08 -2.61
CA LEU A 123 -13.40 16.54 -3.89
C LEU A 123 -12.07 17.19 -4.30
N LEU A 124 -11.92 18.50 -4.06
CA LEU A 124 -10.74 19.27 -4.49
C LEU A 124 -9.52 19.02 -3.60
N ALA A 125 -9.75 18.68 -2.32
CA ALA A 125 -8.69 18.32 -1.39
C ALA A 125 -8.01 17.00 -1.77
N ALA A 126 -8.75 16.09 -2.42
CA ALA A 126 -8.31 14.74 -2.78
C ALA A 126 -7.55 14.63 -4.12
N LYS A 127 -7.29 15.75 -4.82
CA LYS A 127 -6.74 15.74 -6.19
C LYS A 127 -5.41 14.99 -6.35
N ALA A 128 -4.52 15.08 -5.35
CA ALA A 128 -3.21 14.42 -5.40
C ALA A 128 -3.36 12.90 -5.24
N GLY A 129 -4.20 12.46 -4.29
CA GLY A 129 -4.53 11.04 -4.09
C GLY A 129 -5.17 10.45 -5.34
N MET A 130 -6.14 11.13 -5.93
CA MET A 130 -6.77 10.71 -7.18
C MET A 130 -5.76 10.58 -8.32
N GLY A 131 -4.88 11.57 -8.50
CA GLY A 131 -3.85 11.54 -9.53
C GLY A 131 -2.91 10.33 -9.38
N LEU A 132 -2.46 10.05 -8.14
CA LEU A 132 -1.61 8.91 -7.83
C LEU A 132 -2.34 7.58 -8.07
N THR A 133 -3.57 7.43 -7.58
CA THR A 133 -4.37 6.22 -7.79
C THR A 133 -4.64 5.96 -9.27
N LEU A 134 -5.00 6.98 -10.05
CA LEU A 134 -5.18 6.86 -11.50
C LEU A 134 -3.87 6.48 -12.21
N TRP A 135 -2.74 7.06 -11.79
CA TRP A 135 -1.43 6.70 -12.30
C TRP A 135 -1.10 5.22 -12.02
N MET A 136 -1.37 4.76 -10.81
CA MET A 136 -1.17 3.35 -10.43
C MET A 136 -2.09 2.42 -11.24
N PHE A 137 -3.39 2.70 -11.38
CA PHE A 137 -4.30 1.92 -12.22
C PHE A 137 -3.84 1.91 -13.69
N ALA A 138 -3.39 3.05 -14.20
CA ALA A 138 -2.89 3.15 -15.56
C ALA A 138 -1.67 2.24 -15.78
N LEU A 139 -0.69 2.26 -14.87
CA LEU A 139 0.53 1.45 -15.00
C LEU A 139 0.34 -0.03 -14.70
N ILE A 140 -0.47 -0.37 -13.69
CA ILE A 140 -0.56 -1.74 -13.15
C ILE A 140 -1.72 -2.53 -13.77
N VAL A 141 -2.77 -1.85 -14.24
CA VAL A 141 -3.98 -2.52 -14.75
C VAL A 141 -4.20 -2.23 -16.23
N TRP A 142 -4.42 -0.96 -16.59
CA TRP A 142 -4.84 -0.63 -17.95
C TRP A 142 -3.74 -0.83 -18.98
N LEU A 143 -2.50 -0.41 -18.70
CA LEU A 143 -1.39 -0.56 -19.62
C LEU A 143 -1.07 -2.05 -19.91
N PRO A 144 -0.96 -2.94 -18.90
CA PRO A 144 -0.84 -4.38 -19.14
C PRO A 144 -1.98 -4.93 -19.99
N PHE A 145 -3.24 -4.55 -19.74
CA PHE A 145 -4.38 -5.01 -20.55
C PHE A 145 -4.27 -4.55 -22.00
N VAL A 146 -3.84 -3.31 -22.25
CA VAL A 146 -3.62 -2.80 -23.61
C VAL A 146 -2.49 -3.57 -24.31
N VAL A 147 -1.39 -3.89 -23.61
CA VAL A 147 -0.29 -4.69 -24.16
C VAL A 147 -0.74 -6.12 -24.48
N ILE A 148 -1.44 -6.77 -23.56
CA ILE A 148 -2.01 -8.12 -23.77
C ILE A 148 -2.92 -8.09 -25.00
N ALA A 149 -3.83 -7.11 -25.08
CA ALA A 149 -4.73 -6.95 -26.21
C ALA A 149 -3.99 -6.71 -27.54
N ALA A 150 -2.88 -5.96 -27.53
CA ALA A 150 -2.10 -5.65 -28.74
C ALA A 150 -1.28 -6.85 -29.26
N VAL A 151 -1.02 -7.83 -28.40
CA VAL A 151 -0.14 -8.99 -28.68
C VAL A 151 -0.94 -10.28 -28.95
N THR A 152 -2.22 -10.29 -28.57
CA THR A 152 -3.14 -11.41 -28.72
C THR A 152 -4.05 -11.22 -29.93
N GLU A 153 -4.49 -12.33 -30.53
CA GLU A 153 -5.28 -12.33 -31.78
C GLU A 153 -6.79 -12.47 -31.53
N SER A 154 -7.15 -13.07 -30.39
CA SER A 154 -8.52 -13.35 -30.01
C SER A 154 -8.74 -13.08 -28.53
N LEU A 155 -9.99 -12.86 -28.17
CA LEU A 155 -10.40 -12.65 -26.78
C LEU A 155 -10.07 -13.87 -25.91
N ALA A 156 -10.26 -15.10 -26.43
CA ALA A 156 -9.86 -16.31 -25.73
C ALA A 156 -8.35 -16.35 -25.42
N MET A 157 -7.51 -15.96 -26.39
CA MET A 157 -6.06 -15.86 -26.18
C MET A 157 -5.68 -14.77 -25.17
N ALA A 158 -6.42 -13.65 -25.14
CA ALA A 158 -6.22 -12.61 -24.14
C ALA A 158 -6.55 -13.09 -22.72
N PHE A 159 -7.67 -13.81 -22.55
CA PHE A 159 -8.05 -14.39 -21.27
C PHE A 159 -7.06 -15.47 -20.80
N THR A 160 -6.60 -16.36 -21.68
CA THR A 160 -5.62 -17.39 -21.30
C THR A 160 -4.26 -16.77 -20.95
N PHE A 161 -3.82 -15.75 -21.70
CA PHE A 161 -2.60 -15.02 -21.38
C PHE A 161 -2.73 -14.32 -20.02
N LEU A 162 -3.82 -13.60 -19.77
CA LEU A 162 -4.06 -12.97 -18.48
C LEU A 162 -4.11 -13.98 -17.34
N ALA A 163 -4.84 -15.09 -17.51
CA ALA A 163 -4.93 -16.14 -16.50
C ALA A 163 -3.55 -16.74 -16.18
N GLY A 164 -2.74 -17.05 -17.20
CA GLY A 164 -1.36 -17.51 -17.00
C GLY A 164 -0.50 -16.48 -16.26
N THR A 165 -0.62 -15.20 -16.62
CA THR A 165 0.11 -14.11 -15.96
C THR A 165 -0.33 -13.95 -14.50
N LEU A 166 -1.64 -14.05 -14.23
CA LEU A 166 -2.21 -13.96 -12.89
C LEU A 166 -1.81 -15.13 -12.01
N ILE A 167 -1.79 -16.36 -12.53
CA ILE A 167 -1.32 -17.55 -11.78
C ILE A 167 0.13 -17.36 -11.35
N VAL A 168 1.00 -16.92 -12.27
CA VAL A 168 2.39 -16.60 -11.96
C VAL A 168 2.47 -15.50 -10.91
N TRP A 169 1.69 -14.42 -11.05
CA TRP A 169 1.68 -13.31 -10.12
C TRP A 169 1.19 -13.69 -8.73
N VAL A 170 0.11 -14.47 -8.62
CA VAL A 170 -0.41 -15.00 -7.34
C VAL A 170 0.59 -15.95 -6.71
N GLY A 171 1.21 -16.84 -7.49
CA GLY A 171 2.27 -17.72 -6.99
C GLY A 171 3.45 -16.93 -6.41
N VAL A 172 3.85 -15.86 -7.10
CA VAL A 172 4.90 -14.94 -6.64
C VAL A 172 4.46 -14.16 -5.40
N LEU A 173 3.22 -13.66 -5.37
CA LEU A 173 2.68 -12.93 -4.21
C LEU A 173 2.61 -13.82 -2.97
N MET A 174 2.08 -15.05 -3.10
CA MET A 174 2.04 -16.01 -2.00
C MET A 174 3.44 -16.35 -1.49
N TRP A 175 4.41 -16.47 -2.42
CA TRP A 175 5.81 -16.68 -2.07
C TRP A 175 6.41 -15.47 -1.34
N ILE A 176 6.21 -14.25 -1.85
CA ILE A 176 6.64 -13.00 -1.19
C ILE A 176 6.02 -12.93 0.19
N LEU A 177 4.70 -13.03 0.33
CA LEU A 177 4.01 -12.94 1.63
C LEU A 177 4.53 -13.96 2.65
N SER A 178 4.90 -15.16 2.21
CA SER A 178 5.53 -16.17 3.07
C SER A 178 6.96 -15.82 3.51
N ALA A 179 7.69 -15.04 2.71
CA ALA A 179 9.10 -14.69 2.92
C ALA A 179 9.31 -13.26 3.47
N SER A 180 8.34 -12.36 3.26
CA SER A 180 8.42 -10.92 3.43
C SER A 180 7.73 -10.39 4.66
N ALA A 181 7.06 -11.22 5.45
CA ALA A 181 6.30 -10.79 6.64
C ALA A 181 7.14 -9.96 7.64
N MET A 182 8.46 -9.92 7.48
CA MET A 182 9.38 -9.22 8.38
C MET A 182 10.26 -8.19 7.67
N ARG A 183 10.30 -8.12 6.33
CA ARG A 183 11.31 -7.30 5.65
C ARG A 183 10.80 -5.90 5.35
N THR A 184 11.63 -4.90 5.60
CA THR A 184 11.34 -3.53 5.18
C THR A 184 11.70 -3.36 3.71
N SER A 185 10.73 -2.96 2.89
CA SER A 185 11.01 -2.48 1.54
C SER A 185 11.65 -1.09 1.58
N PRO A 186 12.74 -0.83 0.84
CA PRO A 186 13.26 0.52 0.73
C PRO A 186 12.18 1.48 0.21
N PRO A 187 12.28 2.76 0.59
CA PRO A 187 11.30 3.75 0.18
C PRO A 187 11.29 3.87 -1.35
N TYR A 188 10.10 4.08 -1.91
CA TYR A 188 9.83 4.30 -3.34
C TYR A 188 10.14 3.12 -4.29
N VAL A 189 10.48 1.94 -3.77
CA VAL A 189 10.84 0.77 -4.61
C VAL A 189 9.66 0.34 -5.49
N PHE A 190 8.46 0.37 -4.94
CA PHE A 190 7.25 0.00 -5.67
C PHE A 190 6.98 0.96 -6.83
N GLU A 191 7.10 2.27 -6.59
CA GLU A 191 6.92 3.33 -7.58
C GLU A 191 8.00 3.27 -8.66
N LEU A 192 9.25 3.03 -8.27
CA LEU A 192 10.37 2.88 -9.20
C LEU A 192 10.17 1.64 -10.10
N PHE A 193 9.84 0.49 -9.52
CA PHE A 193 9.53 -0.70 -10.33
C PHE A 193 8.33 -0.45 -11.24
N SER A 194 7.24 0.10 -10.71
CA SER A 194 6.06 0.44 -11.51
C SER A 194 6.42 1.36 -12.68
N ALA A 195 7.28 2.36 -12.48
CA ALA A 195 7.75 3.26 -13.54
C ALA A 195 8.64 2.54 -14.57
N ILE A 196 9.61 1.73 -14.12
CA ILE A 196 10.52 1.00 -15.02
C ILE A 196 9.73 0.01 -15.87
N PHE A 197 8.92 -0.85 -15.25
CA PHE A 197 8.14 -1.85 -15.98
C PHE A 197 7.02 -1.22 -16.81
N GLY A 198 6.37 -0.18 -16.30
CA GLY A 198 5.43 0.64 -17.06
C GLY A 198 6.07 1.24 -18.31
N SER A 199 7.29 1.76 -18.22
CA SER A 199 8.01 2.30 -19.37
C SER A 199 8.38 1.22 -20.40
N ALA A 200 8.76 0.03 -19.94
CA ALA A 200 9.05 -1.11 -20.80
C ALA A 200 7.80 -1.59 -21.56
N LEU A 201 6.67 -1.71 -20.86
CA LEU A 201 5.38 -2.06 -21.46
C LEU A 201 4.92 -1.01 -22.48
N LEU A 202 5.10 0.27 -22.17
CA LEU A 202 4.81 1.36 -23.09
C LEU A 202 5.71 1.30 -24.34
N ALA A 203 7.00 1.00 -24.17
CA ALA A 203 7.93 0.83 -25.28
C ALA A 203 7.53 -0.36 -26.18
N ILE A 204 7.13 -1.49 -25.58
CA ILE A 204 6.59 -2.66 -26.32
C ILE A 204 5.34 -2.28 -27.09
N LEU A 205 4.42 -1.52 -26.49
CA LEU A 205 3.21 -1.05 -27.15
C LEU A 205 3.52 -0.16 -28.36
N ILE A 206 4.39 0.84 -28.18
CA ILE A 206 4.81 1.74 -29.27
C ILE A 206 5.53 0.95 -30.37
N TYR A 207 6.40 0.00 -30.00
CA TYR A 207 7.07 -0.89 -30.95
C TYR A 207 6.06 -1.73 -31.74
N GLN A 208 5.05 -2.28 -31.07
CA GLN A 208 4.02 -3.10 -31.71
C GLN A 208 3.19 -2.29 -32.72
N TYR A 209 2.79 -1.06 -32.38
CA TYR A 209 2.05 -0.18 -33.31
C TYR A 209 2.91 0.33 -34.49
N SER A 210 4.20 0.56 -34.27
CA SER A 210 5.10 1.14 -35.28
C SER A 210 5.72 0.12 -36.23
N ARG A 211 6.20 -1.02 -35.69
CA ARG A 211 6.93 -2.06 -36.46
C ARG A 211 6.09 -3.28 -36.78
N ARG A 212 4.96 -3.50 -36.08
CA ARG A 212 3.97 -4.57 -36.36
C ARG A 212 4.54 -5.99 -36.34
N ARG A 213 5.64 -6.23 -35.62
CA ARG A 213 6.27 -7.55 -35.49
C ARG A 213 5.84 -8.21 -34.18
N THR A 214 4.70 -8.88 -34.24
CA THR A 214 4.10 -9.63 -33.11
C THR A 214 5.04 -10.63 -32.43
N PRO A 215 5.90 -11.43 -33.11
CA PRO A 215 6.74 -12.40 -32.40
C PRO A 215 7.79 -11.73 -31.52
N HIS A 216 8.37 -10.60 -31.98
CA HIS A 216 9.32 -9.85 -31.17
C HIS A 216 8.64 -9.14 -30.00
N ALA A 217 7.42 -8.62 -30.17
CA ALA A 217 6.65 -8.04 -29.07
C ALA A 217 6.27 -9.10 -28.01
N ARG A 218 5.90 -10.33 -28.45
CA ARG A 218 5.66 -11.48 -27.56
C ARG A 218 6.92 -11.83 -26.76
N LEU A 219 8.05 -11.97 -27.44
CA LEU A 219 9.33 -12.26 -26.79
C LEU A 219 9.72 -11.16 -25.80
N ALA A 220 9.65 -9.89 -26.21
CA ALA A 220 9.96 -8.75 -25.34
C ALA A 220 9.05 -8.69 -24.10
N SER A 221 7.77 -9.02 -24.24
CA SER A 221 6.82 -9.10 -23.12
C SER A 221 7.21 -10.21 -22.14
N ALA A 222 7.53 -11.40 -22.66
CA ALA A 222 7.99 -12.53 -21.84
C ALA A 222 9.32 -12.21 -21.13
N THR A 223 10.28 -11.56 -21.82
CA THR A 223 11.55 -11.12 -21.22
C THR A 223 11.32 -10.07 -20.14
N THR A 224 10.41 -9.12 -20.35
CA THR A 224 10.08 -8.08 -19.35
C THR A 224 9.48 -8.71 -18.10
N LEU A 225 8.57 -9.68 -18.26
CA LEU A 225 8.00 -10.45 -17.14
C LEU A 225 9.08 -11.27 -16.43
N ALA A 226 9.96 -11.97 -17.16
CA ALA A 226 11.03 -12.74 -16.56
C ALA A 226 12.01 -11.86 -15.76
N LEU A 227 12.34 -10.67 -16.28
CA LEU A 227 13.18 -9.69 -15.58
C LEU A 227 12.49 -9.14 -14.32
N PHE A 228 11.18 -8.88 -14.39
CA PHE A 228 10.37 -8.50 -13.21
C PHE A 228 10.46 -9.56 -12.12
N LEU A 229 10.22 -10.82 -12.49
CA LEU A 229 10.32 -11.94 -11.58
C LEU A 229 11.72 -12.09 -11.00
N LEU A 230 12.77 -12.00 -11.83
CA LEU A 230 14.15 -12.08 -11.35
C LEU A 230 14.48 -10.99 -10.34
N LEU A 231 14.04 -9.75 -10.58
CA LEU A 231 14.27 -8.63 -9.65
C LEU A 231 13.54 -8.84 -8.33
N VAL A 232 12.28 -9.25 -8.38
CA VAL A 232 11.47 -9.55 -7.19
C VAL A 232 12.04 -10.73 -6.39
N LEU A 233 12.39 -11.83 -7.06
CA LEU A 233 12.96 -13.02 -6.44
C LEU A 233 14.37 -12.76 -5.88
N GLY A 234 15.21 -12.01 -6.61
CA GLY A 234 16.55 -11.65 -6.17
C GLY A 234 16.56 -10.68 -4.99
N TYR A 235 15.56 -9.79 -4.93
CA TYR A 235 15.31 -8.93 -3.78
C TYR A 235 14.99 -9.78 -2.54
N ASP A 236 14.10 -10.76 -2.66
CA ASP A 236 13.72 -11.62 -1.55
C ASP A 236 14.81 -12.63 -1.13
N LYS A 237 15.64 -13.17 -2.03
CA LYS A 237 16.72 -14.07 -1.57
C LYS A 237 17.91 -13.36 -0.92
N GLY A 238 17.86 -12.03 -0.74
CA GLY A 238 18.95 -11.27 -0.14
C GLY A 238 20.24 -11.26 -1.00
N GLN A 239 20.17 -11.80 -2.22
CA GLN A 239 21.29 -11.80 -3.16
C GLN A 239 21.60 -10.37 -3.64
N PHE A 240 20.58 -9.50 -3.69
CA PHE A 240 20.74 -8.06 -3.84
C PHE A 240 20.85 -7.31 -2.50
N GLY A 241 21.22 -7.97 -1.41
CA GLY A 241 21.24 -7.36 -0.06
C GLY A 241 22.19 -6.17 0.07
N ALA A 242 23.31 -6.15 -0.67
CA ALA A 242 24.25 -5.03 -0.65
C ALA A 242 23.68 -3.71 -1.22
N PRO A 243 23.11 -3.68 -2.45
CA PRO A 243 22.52 -2.44 -2.98
C PRO A 243 21.29 -1.97 -2.19
N VAL A 244 20.47 -2.89 -1.67
CA VAL A 244 19.32 -2.55 -0.80
C VAL A 244 19.80 -1.86 0.48
N ARG A 245 20.82 -2.41 1.14
CA ARG A 245 21.44 -1.79 2.32
C ARG A 245 22.02 -0.41 1.99
N ALA A 246 22.75 -0.28 0.88
CA ALA A 246 23.31 1.00 0.47
C ALA A 246 22.22 2.06 0.23
N LEU A 247 21.10 1.68 -0.39
CA LEU A 247 19.98 2.59 -0.63
C LEU A 247 19.31 3.04 0.67
N ILE A 248 19.06 2.12 1.61
CA ILE A 248 18.51 2.46 2.92
C ILE A 248 19.48 3.36 3.71
N ARG A 249 20.77 3.03 3.74
CA ARG A 249 21.79 3.86 4.42
C ARG A 249 21.95 5.24 3.79
N HIS A 250 21.71 5.38 2.50
CA HIS A 250 21.70 6.68 1.81
C HIS A 250 20.46 7.51 2.21
N TYR A 251 19.29 6.88 2.31
CA TYR A 251 18.05 7.55 2.68
C TYR A 251 17.95 7.89 4.18
N TYR A 252 18.57 7.07 5.03
CA TYR A 252 18.64 7.23 6.48
C TYR A 252 20.10 7.52 6.92
N PRO A 253 20.53 8.79 6.89
CA PRO A 253 21.85 9.19 7.36
C PRO A 253 22.00 8.94 8.88
N VAL A 254 23.23 8.65 9.31
CA VAL A 254 23.52 8.46 10.74
C VAL A 254 23.30 9.77 11.49
N ALA A 255 22.61 9.72 12.63
CA ALA A 255 22.44 10.86 13.52
C ALA A 255 23.78 11.20 14.20
N THR A 256 24.64 11.99 13.55
CA THR A 256 26.00 12.32 14.04
C THR A 256 26.09 13.62 14.84
N ALA A 257 25.05 14.46 14.84
CA ALA A 257 25.10 15.83 15.38
C ALA A 257 23.82 16.27 16.12
N GLY A 258 23.10 15.35 16.77
CA GLY A 258 21.87 15.64 17.51
C GLY A 258 21.87 15.04 18.92
N PRO A 259 20.94 15.48 19.79
CA PRO A 259 20.77 14.90 21.14
C PRO A 259 20.17 13.49 21.09
N LEU A 260 19.69 13.03 19.94
CA LEU A 260 19.04 11.74 19.79
C LEU A 260 20.06 10.59 19.88
N HIS A 261 20.03 9.85 20.97
CA HIS A 261 20.88 8.69 21.18
C HIS A 261 20.11 7.56 21.84
N LEU A 262 20.51 6.34 21.50
CA LEU A 262 19.87 5.13 21.97
C LEU A 262 20.86 4.39 22.86
N THR A 263 20.49 4.15 24.12
CA THR A 263 21.34 3.46 25.09
C THR A 263 20.70 2.14 25.48
N PHE A 264 21.52 1.11 25.62
CA PHE A 264 21.06 -0.19 26.10
C PHE A 264 21.00 -0.20 27.63
N LEU A 265 19.88 -0.63 28.19
CA LEU A 265 19.69 -0.74 29.64
C LEU A 265 19.80 -2.21 30.06
N PRO A 266 20.93 -2.67 30.61
CA PRO A 266 21.06 -4.06 31.03
C PRO A 266 20.08 -4.38 32.16
N GLY A 267 19.23 -5.39 31.97
CA GLY A 267 18.27 -5.81 32.97
C GLY A 267 17.31 -6.88 32.44
N PRO A 268 16.71 -7.70 33.33
CA PRO A 268 15.69 -8.65 32.91
C PRO A 268 14.46 -7.92 32.39
N LEU A 269 13.86 -8.42 31.31
CA LEU A 269 12.56 -7.95 30.83
C LEU A 269 11.52 -8.08 31.95
N SER A 270 10.65 -7.09 32.08
CA SER A 270 9.53 -7.17 33.01
C SER A 270 8.58 -8.31 32.62
N HIS A 271 7.80 -8.82 33.58
CA HIS A 271 6.90 -9.94 33.34
C HIS A 271 5.86 -9.65 32.24
N ASP A 272 5.40 -8.40 32.14
CA ASP A 272 4.43 -7.98 31.12
C ASP A 272 5.06 -7.88 29.72
N GLU A 273 6.32 -7.45 29.62
CA GLU A 273 7.08 -7.40 28.36
C GLU A 273 7.42 -8.79 27.82
N ARG A 274 7.55 -9.78 28.72
CA ARG A 274 7.87 -11.17 28.39
C ARG A 274 6.73 -11.93 27.74
N ARG A 275 5.51 -11.38 27.81
CA ARG A 275 4.31 -12.00 27.26
C ARG A 275 4.39 -12.05 25.73
N GLU A 276 4.15 -13.23 25.18
CA GLU A 276 4.16 -13.50 23.75
C GLU A 276 3.18 -12.58 23.00
N SER A 277 3.67 -11.98 21.92
CA SER A 277 2.80 -11.34 20.93
C SER A 277 1.95 -12.43 20.26
N PRO A 278 0.60 -12.38 20.31
CA PRO A 278 -0.27 -13.50 19.93
C PRO A 278 -0.27 -13.88 18.43
N GLN A 279 0.66 -13.35 17.62
CA GLN A 279 0.69 -13.49 16.16
C GLN A 279 2.10 -13.73 15.59
N LEU A 280 2.94 -14.49 16.31
CA LEU A 280 4.28 -14.86 15.82
C LEU A 280 4.22 -15.89 14.67
N PRO A 281 4.89 -15.64 13.52
CA PRO A 281 5.01 -16.65 12.46
C PRO A 281 5.81 -17.87 12.94
N HIS A 282 5.42 -19.06 12.49
CA HIS A 282 6.08 -20.30 12.86
C HIS A 282 7.58 -20.30 12.49
N GLY A 283 8.45 -20.73 13.41
CA GLY A 283 9.91 -20.76 13.24
C GLY A 283 10.63 -19.42 13.48
N TYR A 284 9.93 -18.44 14.06
CA TYR A 284 10.48 -17.16 14.47
C TYR A 284 10.28 -16.89 15.95
N ILE A 285 11.22 -16.16 16.54
CA ILE A 285 11.25 -15.74 17.93
C ILE A 285 11.30 -14.22 17.97
N GLU A 286 10.49 -13.61 18.83
CA GLU A 286 10.61 -12.18 19.14
C GLU A 286 11.71 -11.97 20.19
N VAL A 287 12.67 -11.11 19.86
CA VAL A 287 13.73 -10.67 20.76
C VAL A 287 13.39 -9.25 21.18
N LYS A 288 13.30 -9.00 22.49
CA LYS A 288 13.02 -7.67 23.06
C LYS A 288 14.25 -7.19 23.82
N LEU A 289 14.85 -6.09 23.36
CA LEU A 289 15.98 -5.48 24.03
C LEU A 289 15.52 -4.22 24.77
N PRO A 290 15.80 -4.09 26.07
CA PRO A 290 15.55 -2.87 26.83
C PRO A 290 16.48 -1.76 26.36
N VAL A 291 15.89 -0.66 25.90
CA VAL A 291 16.61 0.50 25.37
C VAL A 291 16.02 1.77 25.95
N HIS A 292 16.85 2.79 26.12
CA HIS A 292 16.41 4.13 26.47
C HIS A 292 16.72 5.07 25.32
N ILE A 293 15.70 5.81 24.89
CA ILE A 293 15.80 6.78 23.81
C ILE A 293 15.89 8.16 24.44
N GLU A 294 17.05 8.78 24.34
CA GLU A 294 17.28 10.14 24.83
C GLU A 294 17.28 11.12 23.66
N GLY A 295 16.83 12.36 23.92
CA GLY A 295 16.91 13.45 22.95
C GLY A 295 15.79 13.53 21.91
N VAL A 296 14.73 12.72 22.03
CA VAL A 296 13.46 12.97 21.31
C VAL A 296 12.75 14.14 21.99
N PRO A 297 12.45 15.25 21.30
CA PRO A 297 11.68 16.32 21.91
C PRO A 297 10.27 15.83 22.31
N ALA A 298 9.72 16.33 23.41
CA ALA A 298 8.48 15.81 24.03
C ALA A 298 7.28 15.63 23.06
N ASN A 299 7.18 16.48 22.04
CA ASN A 299 6.10 16.47 21.05
C ASN A 299 6.45 15.77 19.73
N HIS A 300 7.65 15.23 19.59
CA HIS A 300 8.08 14.46 18.43
C HIS A 300 7.90 12.97 18.70
N ARG A 301 7.82 12.18 17.63
CA ARG A 301 7.66 10.72 17.72
C ARG A 301 8.57 10.03 16.72
N LEU A 302 8.99 8.82 17.03
CA LEU A 302 9.71 7.97 16.09
C LEU A 302 8.70 7.03 15.42
N HIS A 303 8.80 6.85 14.11
CA HIS A 303 7.90 6.00 13.34
C HIS A 303 8.65 5.16 12.31
N GLY A 304 8.02 4.06 11.88
CA GLY A 304 8.53 3.22 10.81
C GLY A 304 9.86 2.53 11.15
N ALA A 305 10.08 2.18 12.42
CA ALA A 305 11.33 1.59 12.86
C ALA A 305 11.66 0.32 12.05
N SER A 306 12.82 0.35 11.41
CA SER A 306 13.40 -0.78 10.71
C SER A 306 14.77 -1.05 11.30
N ILE A 307 15.13 -2.32 11.47
CA ILE A 307 16.38 -2.71 12.11
C ILE A 307 17.19 -3.61 11.19
N LEU A 308 18.50 -3.45 11.24
CA LEU A 308 19.50 -4.41 10.77
C LEU A 308 20.31 -4.85 11.98
N VAL A 309 20.35 -6.16 12.19
CA VAL A 309 21.06 -6.83 13.29
C VAL A 309 22.30 -7.51 12.72
N ASP A 310 23.48 -7.16 13.22
CA ASP A 310 24.75 -7.84 13.00
C ASP A 310 25.20 -8.48 14.33
N LEU A 311 25.23 -9.80 14.37
CA LEU A 311 25.65 -10.62 15.51
C LEU A 311 27.07 -11.13 15.25
N ARG A 312 27.96 -10.93 16.23
CA ARG A 312 29.33 -11.42 16.16
C ARG A 312 29.68 -12.21 17.41
N THR A 313 30.23 -13.40 17.18
CA THR A 313 30.78 -14.31 18.20
C THR A 313 32.15 -14.77 17.73
N ASP A 314 32.89 -15.43 18.62
CA ASP A 314 34.17 -16.06 18.25
C ASP A 314 33.97 -17.22 17.25
N HIS A 315 32.77 -17.80 17.19
CA HIS A 315 32.45 -18.97 16.38
C HIS A 315 31.71 -18.66 15.07
N GLY A 316 31.25 -17.42 14.88
CA GLY A 316 30.54 -17.02 13.68
C GLY A 316 30.02 -15.59 13.70
N SER A 317 29.63 -15.12 12.51
CA SER A 317 28.91 -13.86 12.33
C SER A 317 27.59 -14.10 11.61
N TYR A 318 26.59 -13.29 11.92
CA TYR A 318 25.30 -13.30 11.26
C TYR A 318 24.82 -11.87 11.05
N GLU A 319 24.53 -11.53 9.80
CA GLU A 319 23.93 -10.25 9.45
C GLU A 319 22.51 -10.50 8.90
N SER A 320 21.53 -9.85 9.51
CA SER A 320 20.14 -9.91 9.07
C SER A 320 19.85 -8.89 7.95
N PRO A 321 18.84 -9.14 7.09
CA PRO A 321 18.31 -8.10 6.22
C PRO A 321 17.58 -7.02 7.04
N TRP A 322 17.37 -5.84 6.45
CA TRP A 322 16.50 -4.82 7.04
C TRP A 322 15.10 -5.37 7.26
N GLN A 323 14.63 -5.30 8.50
CA GLN A 323 13.36 -5.83 8.93
C GLN A 323 12.58 -4.85 9.78
N SER A 324 11.25 -4.96 9.78
CA SER A 324 10.39 -4.12 10.62
C SER A 324 10.67 -4.43 12.10
N ALA A 325 10.83 -3.39 12.89
CA ALA A 325 10.97 -3.47 14.34
C ALA A 325 9.86 -2.66 15.01
N THR A 326 9.47 -3.08 16.20
CA THR A 326 8.66 -2.25 17.08
C THR A 326 9.60 -1.48 17.99
N LEU A 327 9.51 -0.15 17.98
CA LEU A 327 10.28 0.71 18.86
C LEU A 327 9.31 1.40 19.81
N ASP A 328 9.41 1.07 21.09
CA ASP A 328 8.72 1.72 22.19
C ASP A 328 9.72 2.59 22.98
N ASP A 329 9.25 3.41 23.91
CA ASP A 329 10.09 4.30 24.71
C ASP A 329 11.14 3.55 25.56
N GLN A 330 10.91 2.25 25.84
CA GLN A 330 11.72 1.42 26.72
C GLN A 330 12.23 0.12 26.09
N THR A 331 11.67 -0.31 24.95
CA THR A 331 12.03 -1.58 24.34
C THR A 331 12.09 -1.48 22.83
N ILE A 332 13.02 -2.22 22.24
CA ILE A 332 13.04 -2.52 20.82
C ILE A 332 12.75 -4.00 20.63
N SER A 333 11.72 -4.31 19.85
CA SER A 333 11.36 -5.68 19.51
C SER A 333 11.55 -5.96 18.04
N PHE A 334 12.14 -7.12 17.74
CA PHE A 334 12.31 -7.59 16.37
C PHE A 334 12.25 -9.11 16.31
N LEU A 335 11.93 -9.61 15.13
CA LEU A 335 11.80 -11.04 14.89
C LEU A 335 13.14 -11.62 14.40
N MET A 336 13.47 -12.81 14.87
CA MET A 336 14.65 -13.57 14.45
C MET A 336 14.25 -15.01 14.16
N ARG A 337 14.89 -15.66 13.19
CA ARG A 337 14.64 -17.09 12.94
C ARG A 337 15.14 -17.92 14.11
N GLU A 338 14.34 -18.88 14.56
CA GLU A 338 14.65 -19.74 15.71
C GLU A 338 16.01 -20.45 15.55
N ASN A 339 16.30 -20.98 14.36
CA ASN A 339 17.58 -21.63 14.08
C ASN A 339 18.80 -20.68 14.08
N VAL A 340 18.61 -19.37 13.88
CA VAL A 340 19.67 -18.38 14.05
C VAL A 340 19.79 -18.08 15.54
N PHE A 341 18.67 -17.80 16.20
CA PHE A 341 18.62 -17.51 17.62
C PHE A 341 19.31 -18.61 18.45
N ASP A 342 18.94 -19.88 18.25
CA ASP A 342 19.50 -21.02 19.00
C ASP A 342 21.02 -21.16 18.87
N ARG A 343 21.60 -20.72 17.73
CA ARG A 343 23.06 -20.71 17.54
C ARG A 343 23.77 -19.64 18.35
N PHE A 344 23.13 -18.49 18.58
CA PHE A 344 23.70 -17.34 19.28
C PHE A 344 23.17 -17.16 20.72
N ALA A 345 22.15 -17.94 21.12
CA ALA A 345 21.41 -17.74 22.38
C ALA A 345 22.28 -17.90 23.63
N SER A 346 23.14 -18.93 23.65
CA SER A 346 23.96 -19.30 24.82
C SER A 346 25.35 -18.67 24.83
N GLU A 347 25.78 -18.06 23.72
CA GLU A 347 27.12 -17.50 23.57
C GLU A 347 27.15 -16.01 23.95
N SER A 348 28.31 -15.54 24.42
CA SER A 348 28.55 -14.11 24.63
C SER A 348 28.66 -13.44 23.27
N THR A 349 27.59 -12.78 22.83
CA THR A 349 27.47 -12.23 21.49
C THR A 349 27.66 -10.71 21.53
N THR A 350 28.43 -10.17 20.61
CA THR A 350 28.44 -8.73 20.35
C THR A 350 27.35 -8.42 19.33
N VAL A 351 26.43 -7.54 19.69
CA VAL A 351 25.27 -7.18 18.87
C VAL A 351 25.45 -5.74 18.38
N HIS A 352 25.53 -5.57 17.06
CA HIS A 352 25.50 -4.26 16.41
C HIS A 352 24.13 -4.07 15.74
N LEU A 353 23.42 -3.02 16.14
CA LEU A 353 22.10 -2.69 15.62
C LEU A 353 22.19 -1.38 14.84
N GLU A 354 21.72 -1.41 13.60
CA GLU A 354 21.38 -0.19 12.86
C GLU A 354 19.87 -0.05 12.83
N ILE A 355 19.34 1.05 13.36
CA ILE A 355 17.90 1.30 13.41
C ILE A 355 17.60 2.50 12.52
N ALA A 356 16.87 2.30 11.43
CA ALA A 356 16.35 3.34 10.57
C ALA A 356 14.96 3.75 11.06
N VAL A 357 14.79 5.04 11.39
CA VAL A 357 13.52 5.61 11.86
C VAL A 357 13.25 6.93 11.17
N GLU A 358 11.96 7.24 11.06
CA GLU A 358 11.49 8.55 10.67
C GLU A 358 11.09 9.34 11.92
N GLU A 359 11.70 10.50 12.12
CA GLU A 359 11.27 11.45 13.13
C GLU A 359 10.06 12.22 12.63
N LEU A 360 8.95 12.07 13.36
CA LEU A 360 7.70 12.76 13.15
C LEU A 360 7.65 14.01 14.02
N GLN A 361 7.38 15.15 13.40
CA GLN A 361 7.25 16.43 14.06
C GLN A 361 5.78 16.91 14.06
N PRO A 362 5.32 17.55 15.14
CA PRO A 362 3.93 18.00 15.24
C PRO A 362 3.68 19.09 14.20
N ALA A 363 2.75 18.84 13.29
CA ALA A 363 2.48 19.75 12.17
C ALA A 363 1.22 20.57 12.41
N ARG A 364 0.13 19.92 12.85
CA ARG A 364 -1.15 20.57 13.12
C ARG A 364 -1.77 19.94 14.35
N SER A 365 -2.30 20.78 15.24
CA SER A 365 -3.15 20.33 16.32
C SER A 365 -4.49 21.05 16.28
N GLY A 366 -5.55 20.36 16.65
CA GLY A 366 -6.89 20.91 16.69
C GLY A 366 -7.76 20.12 17.65
N THR A 367 -8.56 20.82 18.46
CA THR A 367 -9.57 20.20 19.30
C THR A 367 -10.92 20.35 18.63
N MET A 368 -11.60 19.22 18.41
CA MET A 368 -12.95 19.19 17.86
C MET A 368 -13.90 18.61 18.91
N VAL A 369 -15.16 19.05 18.86
CA VAL A 369 -16.21 18.49 19.71
C VAL A 369 -16.85 17.32 18.98
N ALA A 370 -16.93 16.17 19.65
CA ALA A 370 -17.59 14.98 19.14
C ALA A 370 -19.07 15.28 18.93
N ALA A 371 -19.54 15.08 17.71
CA ALA A 371 -20.94 15.19 17.31
C ALA A 371 -21.30 13.96 16.47
N ASP A 372 -22.57 13.84 16.06
CA ASP A 372 -22.98 12.76 15.15
C ASP A 372 -22.11 12.75 13.89
N ARG A 373 -21.75 13.94 13.39
CA ARG A 373 -20.79 14.14 12.29
C ARG A 373 -19.95 15.38 12.53
N PHE A 374 -18.63 15.26 12.42
CA PHE A 374 -17.70 16.35 12.69
C PHE A 374 -16.42 16.24 11.83
N PRO A 375 -15.70 17.35 11.59
CA PRO A 375 -14.45 17.31 10.85
C PRO A 375 -13.39 16.47 11.58
N GLY A 376 -12.74 15.57 10.84
CA GLY A 376 -11.64 14.74 11.32
C GLY A 376 -10.27 15.26 10.88
N PRO A 377 -9.19 14.55 11.25
CA PRO A 377 -7.84 14.91 10.83
C PRO A 377 -7.65 14.73 9.31
N ALA A 378 -6.63 15.37 8.74
CA ALA A 378 -6.28 15.33 7.32
C ALA A 378 -7.44 15.65 6.36
N ASN A 379 -8.33 16.57 6.76
CA ASN A 379 -9.57 16.91 6.03
C ASN A 379 -10.55 15.72 5.89
N GLY A 380 -10.43 14.72 6.74
CA GLY A 380 -11.39 13.63 6.87
C GLY A 380 -12.70 14.07 7.53
N VAL A 381 -13.65 13.16 7.57
CA VAL A 381 -14.94 13.35 8.25
C VAL A 381 -15.14 12.19 9.21
N CYS A 382 -15.43 12.50 10.47
CA CYS A 382 -15.70 11.52 11.50
C CYS A 382 -17.19 11.50 11.86
N GLU A 383 -17.67 10.32 12.25
CA GLU A 383 -19.05 10.04 12.62
C GLU A 383 -19.06 9.32 13.98
N LEU A 384 -19.91 9.77 14.90
CA LEU A 384 -20.07 9.14 16.21
C LEU A 384 -21.27 8.21 16.19
N ILE A 385 -21.02 6.91 16.37
CA ILE A 385 -22.07 5.88 16.29
C ILE A 385 -21.93 4.96 17.50
N ARG A 386 -22.95 4.96 18.36
CA ARG A 386 -23.04 4.11 19.57
C ARG A 386 -21.76 4.18 20.44
N GLY A 387 -21.27 5.38 20.68
CA GLY A 387 -20.09 5.63 21.51
C GLY A 387 -18.73 5.35 20.84
N ARG A 388 -18.72 4.99 19.55
CA ARG A 388 -17.51 4.74 18.76
C ARG A 388 -17.37 5.77 17.65
N VAL A 389 -16.15 6.24 17.43
CA VAL A 389 -15.84 7.22 16.39
C VAL A 389 -15.33 6.49 15.15
N TYR A 390 -15.95 6.74 14.01
CA TYR A 390 -15.55 6.23 12.71
C TYR A 390 -15.10 7.40 11.85
N CYS A 391 -13.86 7.40 11.39
CA CYS A 391 -13.33 8.44 10.53
C CYS A 391 -13.14 7.93 9.10
N ARG A 392 -13.49 8.78 8.14
CA ARG A 392 -13.37 8.54 6.70
C ARG A 392 -12.41 9.53 6.08
N TYR A 393 -11.58 9.05 5.16
CA TYR A 393 -10.55 9.82 4.48
C TYR A 393 -10.59 9.56 2.98
N ALA A 394 -10.13 10.54 2.20
CA ALA A 394 -10.01 10.39 0.76
C ALA A 394 -8.67 9.75 0.41
N TYR A 395 -8.70 8.60 -0.26
CA TYR A 395 -7.54 7.81 -0.66
C TYR A 395 -6.61 7.51 0.53
N TRP A 396 -5.30 7.67 0.34
CA TRP A 396 -4.29 7.37 1.36
C TRP A 396 -4.13 8.54 2.33
N MET A 397 -4.11 8.22 3.62
CA MET A 397 -3.64 9.13 4.66
C MET A 397 -2.20 8.75 5.03
N ASN A 398 -1.25 9.60 4.65
CA ASN A 398 0.18 9.42 4.99
C ASN A 398 0.60 10.22 6.23
N THR A 399 -0.34 10.87 6.91
CA THR A 399 -0.08 11.69 8.09
C THR A 399 -0.43 10.88 9.35
N PRO A 400 0.55 10.27 10.02
CA PRO A 400 0.31 9.65 11.32
C PRO A 400 -0.33 10.70 12.24
N THR A 401 -1.37 10.28 12.96
CA THR A 401 -2.17 11.20 13.80
C THR A 401 -2.40 10.57 15.16
N ARG A 402 -2.13 11.34 16.21
CA ARG A 402 -2.48 10.98 17.59
C ARG A 402 -3.78 11.66 17.96
N ILE A 403 -4.67 10.91 18.58
CA ILE A 403 -6.00 11.37 18.98
C ILE A 403 -6.13 11.14 20.47
N GLU A 404 -6.40 12.21 21.20
CA GLU A 404 -6.67 12.16 22.64
C GLU A 404 -8.12 12.48 22.89
N ALA A 405 -8.78 11.60 23.65
CA ALA A 405 -10.18 11.73 24.00
C ALA A 405 -10.36 11.51 25.50
N ARG A 406 -11.30 12.23 26.11
CA ARG A 406 -11.82 11.86 27.43
C ARG A 406 -12.96 10.88 27.21
N THR A 407 -12.76 9.63 27.57
CA THR A 407 -13.73 8.55 27.35
C THR A 407 -14.46 8.17 28.63
N HIS A 408 -15.70 7.75 28.47
CA HIS A 408 -16.55 7.22 29.51
C HIS A 408 -16.38 5.69 29.63
N THR A 409 -16.23 5.17 30.85
CA THR A 409 -16.16 3.72 31.10
C THR A 409 -17.55 3.04 31.08
N GLY A 410 -18.62 3.82 31.15
CA GLY A 410 -20.02 3.36 31.08
C GLY A 410 -20.79 4.01 29.92
N SER A 411 -22.13 3.92 29.97
CA SER A 411 -23.03 4.61 29.03
C SER A 411 -22.83 6.13 29.09
N CYS A 412 -23.04 6.82 27.97
CA CYS A 412 -23.03 8.28 27.90
C CYS A 412 -24.05 8.96 28.82
N ASP A 413 -25.06 8.24 29.30
CA ASP A 413 -26.08 8.75 30.22
C ASP A 413 -25.66 8.67 31.70
N GLN A 414 -24.54 8.04 32.01
CA GLN A 414 -24.05 7.87 33.38
C GLN A 414 -22.88 8.81 33.66
N GLU A 415 -22.97 9.54 34.79
CA GLU A 415 -21.84 10.29 35.36
C GLU A 415 -20.79 9.31 35.89
N GLY A 416 -19.96 8.80 34.98
CA GLY A 416 -18.81 7.95 35.28
C GLY A 416 -17.48 8.73 35.27
N PRO A 417 -16.42 8.17 35.87
CA PRO A 417 -15.09 8.74 35.76
C PRO A 417 -14.64 8.76 34.30
N ARG A 418 -14.15 9.92 33.86
CA ARG A 418 -13.59 10.10 32.52
C ARG A 418 -12.12 9.72 32.51
N THR A 419 -11.73 8.81 31.63
CA THR A 419 -10.34 8.41 31.43
C THR A 419 -9.78 9.05 30.16
N LEU A 420 -8.54 9.52 30.20
CA LEU A 420 -7.86 9.98 28.98
C LEU A 420 -7.43 8.75 28.18
N SER A 421 -7.97 8.59 26.98
CA SER A 421 -7.60 7.53 26.06
C SER A 421 -6.91 8.11 24.83
N THR A 422 -5.81 7.50 24.43
CA THR A 422 -5.05 7.87 23.25
C THR A 422 -5.20 6.79 22.18
N VAL A 423 -5.46 7.19 20.95
CA VAL A 423 -5.44 6.32 19.77
C VAL A 423 -4.46 6.89 18.75
N SER A 424 -3.61 6.04 18.18
CA SER A 424 -2.78 6.37 17.03
C SER A 424 -3.41 5.84 15.76
N LEU A 425 -3.62 6.73 14.80
CA LEU A 425 -3.92 6.35 13.43
C LEU A 425 -2.60 6.14 12.70
N HIS A 426 -2.28 4.88 12.48
CA HIS A 426 -1.22 4.46 11.56
C HIS A 426 -1.81 4.30 10.16
N MET A 427 -0.96 4.44 9.14
CA MET A 427 -1.33 4.45 7.72
C MET A 427 -2.39 3.40 7.38
N ALA A 428 -3.44 3.80 6.65
CA ALA A 428 -4.41 2.86 6.05
C ALA A 428 -4.04 2.65 4.57
N PRO A 429 -3.36 1.53 4.20
CA PRO A 429 -2.90 1.28 2.85
C PRO A 429 -4.05 0.76 1.96
N ASP A 430 -5.00 1.61 1.58
CA ASP A 430 -6.20 1.13 0.85
C ASP A 430 -6.37 1.66 -0.59
N GLY A 431 -5.69 2.72 -1.00
CA GLY A 431 -5.96 3.39 -2.29
C GLY A 431 -5.34 2.79 -3.55
N THR A 432 -5.10 1.47 -3.59
CA THR A 432 -5.10 0.74 -4.86
C THR A 432 -6.48 0.16 -5.18
N LYS A 433 -7.46 0.29 -4.27
CA LYS A 433 -8.83 -0.17 -4.52
C LYS A 433 -9.61 0.84 -5.37
N PRO A 434 -10.64 0.38 -6.09
CA PRO A 434 -11.58 1.27 -6.78
C PRO A 434 -12.31 2.25 -5.86
N ASP A 435 -12.56 1.84 -4.60
CA ASP A 435 -13.14 2.69 -3.56
C ASP A 435 -12.13 3.77 -3.13
N PRO A 436 -12.43 5.06 -3.34
CA PRO A 436 -11.54 6.15 -2.95
C PRO A 436 -11.70 6.53 -1.47
N VAL A 437 -12.54 5.84 -0.68
CA VAL A 437 -12.79 6.17 0.73
C VAL A 437 -12.13 5.13 1.63
N ALA A 438 -11.14 5.56 2.40
CA ALA A 438 -10.61 4.76 3.50
C ALA A 438 -11.44 5.03 4.75
N SER A 439 -11.83 3.98 5.48
CA SER A 439 -12.58 4.11 6.73
C SER A 439 -11.83 3.42 7.88
N GLN A 440 -11.75 4.09 9.03
CA GLN A 440 -11.10 3.57 10.22
C GLN A 440 -11.97 3.78 11.45
N ALA A 441 -12.11 2.75 12.28
CA ALA A 441 -12.70 2.88 13.61
C ALA A 441 -11.61 3.32 14.61
N LEU A 442 -11.90 4.34 15.40
CA LEU A 442 -11.07 4.75 16.53
C LEU A 442 -11.43 3.90 17.75
N LEU A 443 -10.52 3.00 18.13
CA LEU A 443 -10.72 2.07 19.23
C LEU A 443 -10.16 2.65 20.53
N PHE A 444 -10.96 3.48 21.19
CA PHE A 444 -10.65 3.97 22.54
C PHE A 444 -10.94 2.87 23.59
N GLN A 445 -10.31 2.98 24.76
CA GLN A 445 -10.56 2.07 25.89
C GLN A 445 -11.96 2.26 26.51
N GLY A 446 -12.62 3.39 26.25
CA GLY A 446 -14.00 3.70 26.66
C GLY A 446 -14.84 4.24 25.51
N GLN A 447 -16.05 4.71 25.83
CA GLN A 447 -16.97 5.32 24.88
C GLN A 447 -16.72 6.83 24.77
N VAL A 448 -16.82 7.37 23.55
CA VAL A 448 -16.83 8.81 23.31
C VAL A 448 -18.28 9.26 23.20
N CYS A 449 -18.65 10.32 23.91
CA CYS A 449 -20.02 10.83 23.96
C CYS A 449 -20.15 12.14 23.18
N GLN A 450 -21.39 12.45 22.81
CA GLN A 450 -21.69 13.71 22.13
C GLN A 450 -21.33 14.88 23.06
N GLY A 451 -20.57 15.85 22.56
CA GLY A 451 -20.05 16.97 23.34
C GLY A 451 -18.63 16.77 23.89
N ASP A 452 -18.07 15.56 23.83
CA ASP A 452 -16.70 15.32 24.30
C ASP A 452 -15.66 15.98 23.38
N SER A 453 -14.61 16.56 23.98
CA SER A 453 -13.51 17.15 23.23
C SER A 453 -12.50 16.08 22.78
N LEU A 454 -12.25 16.02 21.49
CA LEU A 454 -11.24 15.20 20.84
C LEU A 454 -10.10 16.09 20.37
N THR A 455 -8.89 15.87 20.88
CA THR A 455 -7.69 16.59 20.44
C THR A 455 -6.94 15.75 19.42
N PHE A 456 -6.85 16.26 18.20
CA PHE A 456 -6.09 15.67 17.11
C PHE A 456 -4.72 16.33 17.03
N MET A 457 -3.67 15.52 16.93
CA MET A 457 -2.31 15.96 16.68
C MET A 457 -1.78 15.22 15.45
N GLU A 458 -1.76 15.94 14.33
CA GLU A 458 -1.22 15.48 13.07
C GLU A 458 0.29 15.68 13.06
N TYR A 459 1.01 14.65 12.64
CA TYR A 459 2.45 14.72 12.47
C TYR A 459 2.81 14.81 10.98
N ALA A 460 3.85 15.58 10.69
CA ALA A 460 4.51 15.58 9.39
C ALA A 460 5.83 14.82 9.49
N SER A 461 6.23 14.23 8.35
CA SER A 461 7.58 13.73 8.13
C SER A 461 8.58 14.83 8.48
N GLY A 462 9.47 14.52 9.41
CA GLY A 462 10.57 15.39 9.80
C GLY A 462 11.85 14.96 9.14
N ARG A 463 12.64 14.18 9.87
CA ARG A 463 13.96 13.74 9.43
C ARG A 463 14.01 12.23 9.40
N ASN A 464 14.55 11.69 8.31
CA ASN A 464 14.96 10.30 8.26
C ASN A 464 16.32 10.19 8.90
N LEU A 465 16.46 9.29 9.86
CA LEU A 465 17.69 9.15 10.61
C LEU A 465 17.97 7.69 10.94
N ARG A 466 19.25 7.40 11.12
CA ARG A 466 19.74 6.08 11.51
C ARG A 466 20.46 6.17 12.85
N LEU A 467 19.99 5.37 13.79
CA LEU A 467 20.56 5.19 15.12
C LEU A 467 21.45 3.94 15.09
N LEU A 468 22.58 4.02 15.79
CA LEU A 468 23.51 2.91 15.94
C LEU A 468 23.54 2.53 17.42
N LEU A 469 23.45 1.23 17.70
CA LEU A 469 23.57 0.69 19.04
C LEU A 469 24.51 -0.50 19.04
N ASP A 470 25.60 -0.38 19.79
CA ASP A 470 26.56 -1.45 20.03
C ASP A 470 26.37 -2.02 21.44
N ILE A 471 26.05 -3.31 21.52
CA ILE A 471 25.90 -4.03 22.78
C ILE A 471 27.01 -5.09 22.87
N PRO A 472 28.04 -4.87 23.69
CA PRO A 472 29.09 -5.87 23.90
C PRO A 472 28.61 -6.98 24.83
N GLN A 473 28.96 -8.23 24.50
CA GLN A 473 28.89 -9.38 25.41
C GLN A 473 27.51 -9.65 26.04
N ILE A 474 26.46 -9.67 25.22
CA ILE A 474 25.09 -9.98 25.65
C ILE A 474 24.75 -11.46 25.40
N LYS A 475 24.01 -12.07 26.32
CA LYS A 475 23.41 -13.40 26.14
C LYS A 475 21.98 -13.25 25.64
N LEU A 476 21.75 -13.56 24.36
CA LEU A 476 20.44 -13.37 23.72
C LEU A 476 19.32 -14.21 24.37
N ALA A 477 19.66 -15.35 24.99
CA ALA A 477 18.69 -16.19 25.71
C ALA A 477 17.89 -15.45 26.80
N GLU A 478 18.47 -14.41 27.41
CA GLU A 478 17.83 -13.65 28.49
C GLU A 478 16.71 -12.71 27.99
N TYR A 479 16.71 -12.42 26.69
CA TYR A 479 15.86 -11.42 26.03
C TYR A 479 14.81 -12.04 25.09
N ARG A 480 14.62 -13.35 25.18
CA ARG A 480 13.58 -14.10 24.48
C ARG A 480 12.22 -13.88 25.14
N THR A 481 11.19 -13.57 24.35
CA THR A 481 9.78 -13.65 24.79
C THR A 481 9.33 -15.11 24.81
N HIS A 482 8.50 -15.46 25.80
CA HIS A 482 8.09 -16.84 26.07
C HIS A 482 6.85 -17.27 25.32
#